data_AF-A0A9P3LMU1-F1
#
_entry.id   AF-A0A9P3LMU1-F1
#
_cell.length_a   1.000
_cell.length_b   1.000
_cell.length_c   1.000
_cell.angle_alpha   90.00
_cell.angle_beta   90.00
_cell.angle_gamma   90.00
#
_symmetry.space_group_name_H-M   'P 1'
#
loop_
_entity.id
_entity.type
_entity.pdbx_description
1 polymer ?
#
loop_
_entity_poly.entity_id
_entity_poly.type
_entity_poly.pdbx_seq_one_letter_code
_entity_poly.pdbx_strand_id
1 'polypeptide(L)'
;MPAWVARLPKNVGYPAGGSLTSDEWKALLLVYGPIVIPLIWNEWEEPAEAIYQTKVQAWKKGKEKRKPDDNKASESQPKRRMHPKDADNFLAFSAAMKILLARSIHVDDLPPAQHLFQSYLDGFYQMHRSHIKPNHHYVTHIFEQIPDYGPVYNFWTYLFERLNKVLKSYASNNHSGGVIEVTFMREFSREVRLRAMLDELARGPEENAEGSLLAMTSRLLLRHEESRGTVSDLAQESAGLAQEMATSFAMGPGPRRFLSLDQQQQLIQAYRHAFPAIPLVLSTDPNPPRNAHYFNSGAIHHEYLVLHGRRITPSRFDGHASNSIIQRNFNGRRYVGEVMVILSHTQPTGPDKTIQLYLLGVRWFRRASFDTSPWDGYPELEVLFWKFNEYLNPDREGPPFFLLPDEILSQAARLTLLTPSKHHNDDDETLLADQPNPQRKIWATCGLTKDVIVM
;
A
#
# COMPACT_ATOMS: atom_id res chain seq x y z
N MET A 1 -6.87 -1.79 -1.99
CA MET A 1 -5.42 -1.47 -2.11
C MET A 1 -5.31 0.04 -2.17
N PRO A 2 -4.40 0.69 -1.42
CA PRO A 2 -4.19 2.14 -1.47
C PRO A 2 -4.01 2.67 -2.90
N ALA A 3 -4.55 3.85 -3.20
CA ALA A 3 -4.52 4.44 -4.54
C ALA A 3 -3.11 4.82 -4.99
N TRP A 4 -2.21 5.06 -4.05
CA TRP A 4 -0.80 5.37 -4.31
C TRP A 4 0.10 4.13 -4.50
N VAL A 5 -0.42 2.92 -4.27
CA VAL A 5 0.32 1.67 -4.56
C VAL A 5 0.01 1.22 -5.98
N ALA A 6 1.03 0.85 -6.77
CA ALA A 6 0.85 0.39 -8.15
C ALA A 6 -0.12 -0.83 -8.24
N ARG A 7 -0.71 -1.02 -9.41
CA ARG A 7 -1.54 -2.20 -9.70
C ARG A 7 -0.82 -3.02 -10.74
N LEU A 8 -0.75 -4.32 -10.53
CA LEU A 8 -0.18 -5.20 -11.54
C LEU A 8 -1.15 -5.37 -12.73
N PRO A 9 -0.64 -5.46 -13.96
CA PRO A 9 -1.45 -5.82 -15.11
C PRO A 9 -2.02 -7.24 -14.96
N LYS A 10 -3.12 -7.55 -15.64
CA LYS A 10 -3.84 -8.82 -15.44
C LYS A 10 -3.01 -10.07 -15.75
N ASN A 11 -2.12 -9.99 -16.73
CA ASN A 11 -1.40 -11.13 -17.29
C ASN A 11 0.12 -11.06 -17.03
N VAL A 12 0.53 -10.68 -15.80
CA VAL A 12 1.96 -10.64 -15.43
C VAL A 12 2.64 -11.96 -15.79
N GLY A 13 3.79 -11.88 -16.46
CA GLY A 13 4.58 -13.06 -16.85
C GLY A 13 4.14 -13.71 -18.17
N TYR A 14 3.01 -13.33 -18.75
CA TYR A 14 2.62 -13.72 -20.11
C TYR A 14 3.04 -12.68 -21.13
N PRO A 15 3.34 -13.06 -22.39
CA PRO A 15 3.67 -12.10 -23.45
C PRO A 15 2.62 -10.99 -23.63
N ALA A 16 1.34 -11.31 -23.42
CA ALA A 16 0.23 -10.36 -23.51
C ALA A 16 0.19 -9.34 -22.36
N GLY A 17 0.91 -9.57 -21.26
CA GLY A 17 0.98 -8.65 -20.11
C GLY A 17 1.97 -7.51 -20.26
N GLY A 18 2.87 -7.57 -21.25
CA GLY A 18 3.95 -6.61 -21.42
C GLY A 18 5.00 -6.64 -20.29
N SER A 19 5.92 -5.67 -20.33
CA SER A 19 6.91 -5.46 -19.28
C SER A 19 6.33 -4.59 -18.17
N LEU A 20 6.62 -4.94 -16.92
CA LEU A 20 6.25 -4.12 -15.78
C LEU A 20 7.07 -2.82 -15.76
N THR A 21 6.40 -1.72 -15.43
CA THR A 21 7.05 -0.47 -15.05
C THR A 21 7.78 -0.63 -13.71
N SER A 22 8.68 0.29 -13.40
CA SER A 22 9.46 0.23 -12.17
C SER A 22 8.58 0.29 -10.90
N ASP A 23 7.49 1.06 -10.91
CA ASP A 23 6.54 1.13 -9.78
C ASP A 23 5.71 -0.16 -9.63
N GLU A 24 5.38 -0.81 -10.75
CA GLU A 24 4.74 -2.13 -10.74
C GLU A 24 5.69 -3.23 -10.24
N TRP A 25 6.98 -3.18 -10.62
CA TRP A 25 8.00 -4.06 -10.03
C TRP A 25 8.11 -3.87 -8.53
N LYS A 26 8.10 -2.62 -8.06
CA LYS A 26 8.10 -2.31 -6.62
C LYS A 26 6.86 -2.87 -5.93
N ALA A 27 5.67 -2.70 -6.51
CA ALA A 27 4.45 -3.26 -5.93
C ALA A 27 4.46 -4.80 -5.93
N LEU A 28 4.96 -5.43 -6.99
CA LEU A 28 5.17 -6.88 -7.04
C LEU A 28 6.10 -7.30 -5.90
N LEU A 29 7.21 -6.60 -5.71
CA LEU A 29 8.22 -6.94 -4.72
C LEU A 29 7.76 -6.74 -3.27
N LEU A 30 7.06 -5.64 -2.98
CA LEU A 30 6.74 -5.24 -1.60
C LEU A 30 5.35 -5.69 -1.14
N VAL A 31 4.45 -6.03 -2.06
CA VAL A 31 3.04 -6.28 -1.74
C VAL A 31 2.53 -7.60 -2.27
N TYR A 32 2.58 -7.82 -3.58
CA TYR A 32 1.96 -9.00 -4.20
C TYR A 32 2.81 -10.26 -4.02
N GLY A 33 4.08 -10.19 -4.41
CA GLY A 33 5.04 -11.27 -4.38
C GLY A 33 5.22 -11.89 -3.00
N PRO A 34 5.41 -11.10 -1.91
CA PRO A 34 5.55 -11.66 -0.57
C PRO A 34 4.39 -12.55 -0.16
N ILE A 35 3.17 -12.25 -0.62
CA ILE A 35 1.99 -13.06 -0.32
C ILE A 35 1.88 -14.24 -1.30
N VAL A 36 2.07 -13.99 -2.59
CA VAL A 36 1.72 -14.94 -3.65
C VAL A 36 2.82 -15.98 -3.89
N ILE A 37 4.10 -15.59 -3.83
CA ILE A 37 5.24 -16.48 -4.14
C ILE A 37 5.29 -17.69 -3.20
N PRO A 38 5.19 -17.55 -1.86
CA PRO A 38 5.19 -18.72 -0.98
C PRO A 38 4.01 -19.66 -1.24
N LEU A 39 2.83 -19.11 -1.59
CA LEU A 39 1.64 -19.90 -1.90
C LEU A 39 1.81 -20.70 -3.20
N ILE A 40 2.35 -20.06 -4.25
CA ILE A 40 2.68 -20.74 -5.51
C ILE A 40 3.72 -21.83 -5.25
N TRP A 41 4.73 -21.55 -4.42
CA TRP A 41 5.76 -22.54 -4.11
C TRP A 41 5.21 -23.75 -3.38
N ASN A 42 4.39 -23.52 -2.36
CA ASN A 42 3.75 -24.60 -1.62
C ASN A 42 2.84 -25.49 -2.51
N GLU A 43 2.22 -24.93 -3.55
CA GLU A 43 1.32 -25.69 -4.44
C GLU A 43 2.07 -26.38 -5.60
N TRP A 44 3.07 -25.73 -6.19
CA TRP A 44 3.66 -26.16 -7.47
C TRP A 44 5.07 -26.74 -7.38
N GLU A 45 5.74 -26.69 -6.22
CA GLU A 45 7.11 -27.21 -6.07
C GLU A 45 7.20 -28.71 -6.39
N GLU A 46 6.39 -29.57 -5.75
CA GLU A 46 6.45 -31.02 -5.97
C GLU A 46 6.13 -31.41 -7.43
N PRO A 47 5.04 -30.91 -8.05
CA PRO A 47 4.77 -31.18 -9.46
C PRO A 47 5.90 -30.71 -10.39
N ALA A 48 6.45 -29.50 -10.14
CA ALA A 48 7.53 -28.96 -10.95
C ALA A 48 8.81 -29.81 -10.85
N GLU A 49 9.12 -30.33 -9.67
CA GLU A 49 10.25 -31.21 -9.45
C GLU A 49 10.08 -32.56 -10.15
N ALA A 50 8.89 -33.17 -10.09
CA ALA A 50 8.61 -34.43 -10.79
C ALA A 50 8.79 -34.28 -12.32
N ILE A 51 8.30 -33.19 -12.90
CA ILE A 51 8.49 -32.86 -14.32
C ILE A 51 9.97 -32.66 -14.64
N TYR A 52 10.70 -31.96 -13.78
CA TYR A 52 12.13 -31.73 -13.95
C TYR A 52 12.91 -33.04 -13.96
N GLN A 53 12.68 -33.92 -12.97
CA GLN A 53 13.36 -35.22 -12.88
C GLN A 53 13.07 -36.11 -14.09
N THR A 54 11.83 -36.13 -14.56
CA THR A 54 11.44 -36.86 -15.78
C THR A 54 12.23 -36.37 -17.01
N LYS A 55 12.34 -35.04 -17.19
CA LYS A 55 13.13 -34.45 -18.29
C LYS A 55 14.61 -34.77 -18.16
N VAL A 56 15.17 -34.72 -16.96
CA VAL A 56 16.58 -35.06 -16.70
C VAL A 56 16.87 -36.52 -17.04
N GLN A 57 16.00 -37.45 -16.64
CA GLN A 57 16.15 -38.87 -16.98
C GLN A 57 16.08 -39.11 -18.49
N ALA A 58 15.13 -38.48 -19.18
CA ALA A 58 15.01 -38.56 -20.64
C ALA A 58 16.27 -38.02 -21.34
N TRP A 59 16.79 -36.88 -20.87
CA TRP A 59 18.02 -36.28 -21.39
C TRP A 59 19.24 -37.18 -21.17
N LYS A 60 19.41 -37.77 -19.99
CA LYS A 60 20.51 -38.72 -19.69
C LYS A 60 20.46 -39.94 -20.63
N LYS A 61 19.28 -40.56 -20.78
CA LYS A 61 19.06 -41.70 -21.70
C LYS A 61 19.34 -41.32 -23.16
N GLY A 62 18.95 -40.11 -23.58
CA GLY A 62 19.22 -39.59 -24.93
C GLY A 62 20.72 -39.38 -25.18
N LYS A 63 21.46 -38.92 -24.16
CA LYS A 63 22.91 -38.72 -24.22
C LYS A 63 23.68 -40.03 -24.32
N GLU A 64 23.29 -41.06 -23.57
CA GLU A 64 23.91 -42.40 -23.60
C GLU A 64 23.75 -43.12 -24.93
N LYS A 65 22.67 -42.85 -25.67
CA LYS A 65 22.38 -43.47 -26.98
C LYS A 65 23.06 -42.81 -28.18
N ARG A 66 23.76 -41.69 -28.01
CA ARG A 66 24.39 -40.94 -29.13
C ARG A 66 25.76 -41.52 -29.52
N LYS A 67 25.99 -41.66 -30.82
CA LYS A 67 27.31 -41.98 -31.39
C LYS A 67 28.15 -40.69 -31.52
N PRO A 68 29.49 -40.79 -31.48
CA PRO A 68 30.38 -39.62 -31.44
C PRO A 68 30.33 -38.71 -32.70
N ASP A 69 29.78 -39.16 -33.83
CA ASP A 69 29.75 -38.40 -35.10
C ASP A 69 28.46 -37.60 -35.37
N ASP A 70 27.47 -37.62 -34.46
CA ASP A 70 26.21 -36.90 -34.69
C ASP A 70 26.36 -35.39 -34.40
N ASN A 71 26.60 -34.62 -35.45
CA ASN A 71 26.74 -33.15 -35.47
C ASN A 71 25.40 -32.39 -35.24
N LYS A 72 24.46 -32.96 -34.48
CA LYS A 72 23.22 -32.26 -34.09
C LYS A 72 23.49 -31.40 -32.86
N ALA A 73 23.14 -30.11 -32.97
CA ALA A 73 23.21 -29.12 -31.88
C ALA A 73 22.83 -29.76 -30.53
N SER A 74 23.77 -29.75 -29.58
CA SER A 74 23.60 -30.47 -28.32
C SER A 74 22.32 -30.02 -27.62
N GLU A 75 21.37 -30.92 -27.40
CA GLU A 75 20.24 -30.65 -26.52
C GLU A 75 20.75 -30.16 -25.17
N SER A 76 20.45 -28.91 -24.84
CA SER A 76 20.84 -28.30 -23.57
C SER A 76 20.24 -29.09 -22.41
N GLN A 77 21.01 -29.21 -21.33
CA GLN A 77 20.56 -29.88 -20.11
C GLN A 77 19.26 -29.24 -19.61
N PRO A 78 18.24 -30.04 -19.21
CA PRO A 78 17.02 -29.50 -18.62
C PRO A 78 17.34 -28.55 -17.48
N LYS A 79 16.74 -27.35 -17.49
CA LYS A 79 16.89 -26.33 -16.46
C LYS A 79 15.81 -26.51 -15.40
N ARG A 80 16.21 -26.57 -14.12
CA ARG A 80 15.27 -26.53 -12.99
C ARG A 80 14.64 -25.14 -12.95
N ARG A 81 13.31 -25.06 -13.05
CA ARG A 81 12.58 -23.78 -13.12
C ARG A 81 12.21 -23.22 -11.75
N MET A 82 12.12 -24.10 -10.76
CA MET A 82 11.60 -23.80 -9.43
C MET A 82 12.50 -24.48 -8.41
N HIS A 83 13.34 -23.70 -7.74
CA HIS A 83 14.20 -24.22 -6.68
C HIS A 83 13.45 -24.14 -5.33
N PRO A 84 13.52 -25.15 -4.45
CA PRO A 84 12.81 -25.18 -3.16
C PRO A 84 13.03 -23.93 -2.30
N LYS A 85 14.24 -23.39 -2.35
CA LYS A 85 14.64 -22.20 -1.59
C LYS A 85 14.33 -20.86 -2.26
N ASP A 86 13.75 -20.85 -3.47
CA ASP A 86 13.50 -19.60 -4.20
C ASP A 86 12.46 -18.71 -3.48
N ALA A 87 11.41 -19.31 -2.91
CA ALA A 87 10.39 -18.55 -2.19
C ALA A 87 10.96 -17.85 -0.95
N ASP A 88 11.69 -18.58 -0.11
CA ASP A 88 12.35 -18.05 1.09
C ASP A 88 13.37 -16.95 0.73
N ASN A 89 14.20 -17.21 -0.30
CA ASN A 89 15.16 -16.24 -0.80
C ASN A 89 14.50 -14.96 -1.33
N PHE A 90 13.33 -15.09 -1.97
CA PHE A 90 12.52 -13.94 -2.40
C PHE A 90 11.95 -13.18 -1.19
N LEU A 91 11.50 -13.85 -0.14
CA LEU A 91 11.02 -13.18 1.08
C LEU A 91 12.13 -12.38 1.77
N ALA A 92 13.35 -12.94 1.86
CA ALA A 92 14.51 -12.21 2.36
C ALA A 92 14.79 -10.93 1.55
N PHE A 93 14.72 -11.03 0.22
CA PHE A 93 14.86 -9.86 -0.65
C PHE A 93 13.75 -8.83 -0.44
N SER A 94 12.49 -9.26 -0.42
CA SER A 94 11.35 -8.39 -0.18
C SER A 94 11.41 -7.70 1.18
N ALA A 95 11.85 -8.41 2.23
CA ALA A 95 11.98 -7.87 3.58
C ALA A 95 13.11 -6.82 3.66
N ALA A 96 14.26 -7.08 3.04
CA ALA A 96 15.31 -6.07 2.91
C ALA A 96 14.81 -4.81 2.17
N MET A 97 14.10 -5.01 1.06
CA MET A 97 13.58 -3.92 0.23
C MET A 97 12.46 -3.14 0.92
N LYS A 98 11.67 -3.78 1.79
CA LYS A 98 10.69 -3.10 2.67
C LYS A 98 11.33 -2.06 3.56
N ILE A 99 12.54 -2.33 4.07
CA ILE A 99 13.30 -1.37 4.88
C ILE A 99 13.97 -0.34 3.97
N LEU A 100 14.71 -0.78 2.95
CA LEU A 100 15.53 0.11 2.12
C LEU A 100 14.71 1.10 1.28
N LEU A 101 13.48 0.71 0.90
CA LEU A 101 12.55 1.56 0.17
C LEU A 101 11.52 2.22 1.10
N ALA A 102 11.81 2.31 2.40
CA ALA A 102 11.02 3.08 3.35
C ALA A 102 11.17 4.58 3.11
N ARG A 103 10.14 5.37 3.45
CA ARG A 103 10.20 6.83 3.33
C ARG A 103 11.07 7.48 4.41
N SER A 104 11.14 6.86 5.57
CA SER A 104 12.02 7.19 6.68
C SER A 104 12.69 5.91 7.11
N ILE A 105 14.01 5.96 7.33
CA ILE A 105 14.82 4.80 7.72
C ILE A 105 15.55 5.20 8.99
N HIS A 106 15.31 4.47 10.08
CA HIS A 106 16.11 4.64 11.28
C HIS A 106 17.49 4.00 11.03
N VAL A 107 18.57 4.61 11.51
CA VAL A 107 19.93 4.08 11.28
C VAL A 107 20.07 2.64 11.80
N ASP A 108 19.42 2.34 12.93
CA ASP A 108 19.40 0.99 13.51
C ASP A 108 18.65 -0.05 12.65
N ASP A 109 17.83 0.37 11.68
CA ASP A 109 17.19 -0.55 10.72
C ASP A 109 18.17 -1.03 9.63
N LEU A 110 19.31 -0.35 9.43
CA LEU A 110 20.25 -0.66 8.34
C LEU A 110 20.98 -2.01 8.54
N PRO A 111 21.54 -2.35 9.71
CA PRO A 111 22.21 -3.65 9.88
C PRO A 111 21.28 -4.86 9.67
N PRO A 112 20.04 -4.88 10.20
CA PRO A 112 19.07 -5.94 9.87
C PRO A 112 18.75 -6.01 8.37
N ALA A 113 18.55 -4.87 7.70
CA ALA A 113 18.30 -4.83 6.26
C ALA A 113 19.49 -5.38 5.47
N GLN A 114 20.72 -5.07 5.89
CA GLN A 114 21.93 -5.59 5.28
C GLN A 114 22.05 -7.09 5.44
N HIS A 115 21.74 -7.63 6.62
CA HIS A 115 21.73 -9.06 6.86
C HIS A 115 20.71 -9.79 5.97
N LEU A 116 19.48 -9.29 5.88
CA LEU A 116 18.43 -9.82 5.00
C LEU A 116 18.87 -9.80 3.52
N PHE A 117 19.45 -8.69 3.08
CA PHE A 117 19.92 -8.55 1.70
C PHE A 117 21.10 -9.48 1.39
N GLN A 118 22.03 -9.63 2.33
CA GLN A 118 23.14 -10.56 2.19
C GLN A 118 22.65 -12.01 2.11
N SER A 119 21.68 -12.39 2.95
CA SER A 119 21.04 -13.72 2.88
C SER A 119 20.42 -13.98 1.50
N TYR A 120 19.74 -12.97 0.92
CA TYR A 120 19.24 -13.04 -0.45
C TYR A 120 20.37 -13.25 -1.48
N LEU A 121 21.46 -12.50 -1.38
CA LEU A 121 22.57 -12.60 -2.34
C LEU A 121 23.27 -13.96 -2.27
N ASP A 122 23.52 -14.47 -1.06
CA ASP A 122 24.17 -15.76 -0.84
C ASP A 122 23.28 -16.91 -1.33
N GLY A 123 21.99 -16.88 -0.99
CA GLY A 123 21.03 -17.86 -1.49
C GLY A 123 20.88 -17.82 -3.00
N PHE A 124 20.75 -16.62 -3.58
CA PHE A 124 20.66 -16.44 -5.03
C PHE A 124 21.93 -16.92 -5.75
N TYR A 125 23.12 -16.66 -5.19
CA TYR A 125 24.37 -17.16 -5.75
C TYR A 125 24.47 -18.69 -5.71
N GLN A 126 24.04 -19.32 -4.62
CA GLN A 126 24.03 -20.78 -4.49
C GLN A 126 23.09 -21.44 -5.51
N MET A 127 21.90 -20.87 -5.72
CA MET A 127 20.86 -21.46 -6.59
C MET A 127 21.02 -21.07 -8.06
N HIS A 128 21.38 -19.81 -8.32
CA HIS A 128 21.29 -19.16 -9.62
C HIS A 128 22.58 -18.44 -10.03
N ARG A 129 23.75 -18.97 -9.67
CA ARG A 129 25.08 -18.39 -9.95
C ARG A 129 25.25 -17.77 -11.34
N SER A 130 24.73 -18.42 -12.39
CA SER A 130 24.82 -17.95 -13.77
C SER A 130 23.97 -16.70 -14.09
N HIS A 131 23.08 -16.29 -13.18
CA HIS A 131 22.18 -15.17 -13.34
C HIS A 131 22.60 -13.94 -12.53
N ILE A 132 23.72 -14.01 -11.80
CA ILE A 132 24.30 -12.84 -11.13
C ILE A 132 24.58 -11.75 -12.16
N LYS A 133 24.16 -10.52 -11.82
CA LYS A 133 24.32 -9.31 -12.65
C LYS A 133 25.08 -8.25 -11.86
N PRO A 134 25.76 -7.28 -12.52
CA PRO A 134 26.43 -6.17 -11.86
C PRO A 134 25.54 -5.41 -10.86
N ASN A 135 24.24 -5.29 -11.14
CA ASN A 135 23.29 -4.65 -10.22
C ASN A 135 23.20 -5.32 -8.84
N HIS A 136 23.46 -6.63 -8.73
CA HIS A 136 23.52 -7.30 -7.43
C HIS A 136 24.66 -6.76 -6.57
N HIS A 137 25.80 -6.44 -7.20
CA HIS A 137 26.92 -5.78 -6.53
C HIS A 137 26.61 -4.29 -6.28
N TYR A 138 26.07 -3.56 -7.27
CA TYR A 138 25.82 -2.13 -7.08
C TYR A 138 24.88 -1.82 -5.91
N VAL A 139 23.87 -2.65 -5.68
CA VAL A 139 22.95 -2.47 -4.56
C VAL A 139 23.63 -2.67 -3.20
N THR A 140 24.76 -3.37 -3.08
CA THR A 140 25.44 -3.51 -1.78
C THR A 140 25.98 -2.19 -1.24
N HIS A 141 26.21 -1.20 -2.11
CA HIS A 141 26.65 0.15 -1.70
C HIS A 141 25.52 0.98 -1.10
N ILE A 142 24.26 0.52 -1.18
CA ILE A 142 23.10 1.27 -0.67
C ILE A 142 23.18 1.54 0.85
N PHE A 143 23.86 0.65 1.58
CA PHE A 143 24.01 0.76 3.04
C PHE A 143 24.99 1.86 3.47
N GLU A 144 25.90 2.25 2.58
CA GLU A 144 26.78 3.42 2.77
C GLU A 144 26.11 4.69 2.23
N GLN A 145 25.35 4.57 1.13
CA GLN A 145 24.66 5.69 0.50
C GLN A 145 23.50 6.25 1.32
N ILE A 146 22.74 5.41 2.04
CA ILE A 146 21.61 5.89 2.85
C ILE A 146 22.06 6.81 3.99
N PRO A 147 23.12 6.51 4.76
CA PRO A 147 23.71 7.45 5.72
C PRO A 147 24.12 8.80 5.11
N ASP A 148 24.68 8.79 3.90
CA ASP A 148 25.21 10.00 3.26
C ASP A 148 24.14 10.87 2.60
N TYR A 149 23.14 10.25 1.96
CA TYR A 149 22.15 10.92 1.10
C TYR A 149 20.71 10.87 1.65
N GLY A 150 20.51 10.15 2.76
CA GLY A 150 19.20 9.87 3.34
C GLY A 150 18.46 8.72 2.63
N PRO A 151 17.15 8.58 2.85
CA PRO A 151 16.34 7.51 2.24
C PRO A 151 16.42 7.50 0.71
N VAL A 152 16.26 6.32 0.10
CA VAL A 152 16.41 6.09 -1.36
C VAL A 152 15.55 7.03 -2.22
N TYR A 153 14.38 7.44 -1.71
CA TYR A 153 13.51 8.41 -2.40
C TYR A 153 14.17 9.76 -2.70
N ASN A 154 15.21 10.14 -1.95
CA ASN A 154 15.90 11.41 -2.12
C ASN A 154 16.79 11.43 -3.37
N PHE A 155 17.29 10.28 -3.81
CA PHE A 155 18.28 10.20 -4.89
C PHE A 155 17.94 9.19 -5.99
N TRP A 156 16.79 8.49 -5.90
CA TRP A 156 16.34 7.59 -6.97
C TRP A 156 15.96 8.33 -8.26
N THR A 157 15.99 7.63 -9.40
CA THR A 157 15.82 8.26 -10.72
C THR A 157 14.37 8.58 -11.10
N TYR A 158 13.38 8.08 -10.36
CA TYR A 158 11.96 8.23 -10.71
C TYR A 158 11.54 9.70 -10.86
N LEU A 159 12.02 10.58 -9.99
CA LEU A 159 11.69 12.01 -10.08
C LEU A 159 12.17 12.58 -11.41
N PHE A 160 13.42 12.29 -11.79
CA PHE A 160 14.01 12.76 -13.04
C PHE A 160 13.35 12.14 -14.28
N GLU A 161 12.99 10.85 -14.23
CA GLU A 161 12.24 10.19 -15.31
C GLU A 161 10.87 10.83 -15.53
N ARG A 162 10.19 11.22 -14.44
CA ARG A 162 8.90 11.93 -14.51
C ARG A 162 9.06 13.34 -15.05
N LEU A 163 10.06 14.09 -14.59
CA LEU A 163 10.38 15.40 -15.13
C LEU A 163 10.69 15.32 -16.64
N ASN A 164 11.43 14.30 -17.09
CA ASN A 164 11.67 14.06 -18.50
C ASN A 164 10.37 13.85 -19.29
N LYS A 165 9.38 13.17 -18.72
CA LYS A 165 8.06 12.99 -19.36
C LYS A 165 7.28 14.31 -19.45
N VAL A 166 7.34 15.16 -18.42
CA VAL A 166 6.73 16.50 -18.42
C VAL A 166 7.35 17.36 -19.52
N LEU A 167 8.68 17.43 -19.56
CA LEU A 167 9.41 18.19 -20.59
C LEU A 167 9.05 17.71 -22.00
N LYS A 168 8.97 16.39 -22.21
CA LYS A 168 8.57 15.79 -23.49
C LYS A 168 7.12 16.08 -23.92
N SER A 169 6.26 16.57 -23.03
CA SER A 169 4.88 16.94 -23.39
C SER A 169 4.76 18.34 -23.96
N TYR A 170 5.76 19.19 -23.75
CA TYR A 170 5.76 20.52 -24.32
C TYR A 170 5.95 20.44 -25.83
N ALA A 171 5.07 21.12 -26.56
CA ALA A 171 5.23 21.29 -27.98
C ALA A 171 6.55 22.02 -28.25
N SER A 172 7.49 21.32 -28.88
CA SER A 172 8.76 21.88 -29.31
C SER A 172 8.99 21.59 -30.79
N ASN A 173 9.71 22.48 -31.47
CA ASN A 173 10.13 22.27 -32.86
C ASN A 173 11.40 21.40 -32.94
N ASN A 174 11.81 20.78 -31.84
CA ASN A 174 12.95 19.88 -31.71
C ASN A 174 14.29 20.43 -32.25
N HIS A 175 14.45 21.75 -32.28
CA HIS A 175 15.69 22.40 -32.70
C HIS A 175 16.76 22.28 -31.62
N SER A 176 17.92 21.73 -32.00
CA SER A 176 19.10 21.60 -31.14
C SER A 176 19.81 22.95 -30.94
N GLY A 177 20.90 22.94 -30.15
CA GLY A 177 21.72 24.13 -29.93
C GLY A 177 21.20 25.09 -28.85
N GLY A 178 20.53 24.56 -27.81
CA GLY A 178 20.01 25.38 -26.70
C GLY A 178 18.55 25.81 -26.86
N VAL A 179 17.97 25.68 -28.05
CA VAL A 179 16.62 26.18 -28.35
C VAL A 179 15.54 25.33 -27.67
N ILE A 180 15.70 24.01 -27.67
CA ILE A 180 14.77 23.10 -26.98
C ILE A 180 14.84 23.28 -25.47
N GLU A 181 16.04 23.48 -24.90
CA GLU A 181 16.26 23.72 -23.48
C GLU A 181 15.61 25.04 -23.03
N VAL A 182 15.75 26.12 -23.82
CA VAL A 182 15.08 27.40 -23.57
C VAL A 182 13.56 27.25 -23.66
N THR A 183 13.05 26.48 -24.62
CA THR A 183 11.60 26.22 -24.77
C THR A 183 11.07 25.47 -23.55
N PHE A 184 11.73 24.38 -23.15
CA PHE A 184 11.42 23.62 -21.95
C PHE A 184 11.43 24.49 -20.70
N MET A 185 12.46 25.31 -20.51
CA MET A 185 12.57 26.21 -19.36
C MET A 185 11.42 27.22 -19.30
N ARG A 186 11.06 27.82 -20.44
CA ARG A 186 9.98 28.82 -20.52
C ARG A 186 8.61 28.21 -20.25
N GLU A 187 8.31 27.07 -20.86
CA GLU A 187 7.04 26.37 -20.69
C GLU A 187 6.87 25.86 -19.26
N PHE A 188 7.90 25.21 -18.71
CA PHE A 188 7.91 24.77 -17.32
C PHE A 188 7.70 25.95 -16.35
N SER A 189 8.43 27.04 -16.55
CA SER A 189 8.28 28.25 -15.71
C SER A 189 6.89 28.87 -15.80
N ARG A 190 6.25 28.84 -16.98
CA ARG A 190 4.88 29.35 -17.15
C ARG A 190 3.89 28.48 -16.39
N GLU A 191 4.02 27.16 -16.50
CA GLU A 191 3.16 26.20 -15.81
C GLU A 191 3.27 26.34 -14.28
N VAL A 192 4.49 26.43 -13.74
CA VAL A 192 4.72 26.64 -12.30
C VAL A 192 4.07 27.94 -11.82
N ARG A 193 4.25 29.05 -12.55
CA ARG A 193 3.64 30.34 -12.19
C ARG A 193 2.11 30.30 -12.23
N LEU A 194 1.53 29.73 -13.30
CA LEU A 194 0.08 29.60 -13.41
C LEU A 194 -0.50 28.81 -12.24
N ARG A 195 0.17 27.72 -11.85
CA ARG A 195 -0.25 26.91 -10.69
C ARG A 195 -0.13 27.66 -9.38
N ALA A 196 0.97 28.37 -9.13
CA ALA A 196 1.12 29.19 -7.93
C ALA A 196 0.00 30.24 -7.81
N MET A 197 -0.40 30.84 -8.93
CA MET A 197 -1.56 31.75 -8.97
C MET A 197 -2.88 31.03 -8.65
N LEU A 198 -3.13 29.85 -9.23
CA LEU A 198 -4.33 29.07 -8.95
C LEU A 198 -4.40 28.64 -7.47
N ASP A 199 -3.27 28.25 -6.88
CA ASP A 199 -3.14 27.88 -5.48
C ASP A 199 -3.50 29.04 -4.54
N GLU A 200 -3.00 30.24 -4.86
CA GLU A 200 -3.31 31.45 -4.10
C GLU A 200 -4.80 31.80 -4.21
N LEU A 201 -5.36 31.74 -5.42
CA LEU A 201 -6.79 31.96 -5.65
C LEU A 201 -7.67 30.92 -4.95
N ALA A 202 -7.22 29.67 -4.84
CA ALA A 202 -7.94 28.60 -4.15
C ALA A 202 -7.98 28.79 -2.61
N ARG A 203 -7.01 29.52 -2.06
CA ARG A 203 -6.93 29.91 -0.64
C ARG A 203 -7.57 31.28 -0.35
N GLY A 204 -8.04 31.98 -1.38
CA GLY A 204 -8.64 33.31 -1.25
C GLY A 204 -9.89 33.32 -0.36
N PRO A 205 -10.21 34.46 0.27
CA PRO A 205 -11.37 34.60 1.15
C PRO A 205 -12.69 34.42 0.37
N GLU A 206 -13.58 33.57 0.89
CA GLU A 206 -14.90 33.27 0.31
C GLU A 206 -15.98 34.25 0.81
N GLU A 207 -15.66 35.55 0.80
CA GLU A 207 -16.53 36.57 1.40
C GLU A 207 -17.81 36.85 0.60
N ASN A 208 -17.80 36.57 -0.70
CA ASN A 208 -18.95 36.76 -1.58
C ASN A 208 -19.08 35.61 -2.59
N ALA A 209 -20.22 35.55 -3.29
CA ALA A 209 -20.54 34.46 -4.23
C ALA A 209 -19.52 34.31 -5.36
N GLU A 210 -18.93 35.42 -5.82
CA GLU A 210 -17.93 35.44 -6.88
C GLU A 210 -16.56 34.95 -6.40
N GLY A 211 -16.13 35.37 -5.22
CA GLY A 211 -14.91 34.89 -4.56
C GLY A 211 -15.00 33.41 -4.19
N SER A 212 -16.17 32.95 -3.73
CA SER A 212 -16.43 31.54 -3.46
C SER A 212 -16.45 30.71 -4.76
N LEU A 213 -17.08 31.21 -5.84
CA LEU A 213 -17.02 30.55 -7.16
C LEU A 213 -15.60 30.51 -7.72
N LEU A 214 -14.82 31.57 -7.58
CA LEU A 214 -13.43 31.63 -8.04
C LEU A 214 -12.55 30.66 -7.25
N ALA A 215 -12.67 30.64 -5.92
CA ALA A 215 -11.97 29.67 -5.07
C ALA A 215 -12.39 28.23 -5.41
N MET A 216 -13.69 27.96 -5.62
CA MET A 216 -14.18 26.64 -6.04
C MET A 216 -13.69 26.25 -7.44
N THR A 217 -13.68 27.18 -8.38
CA THR A 217 -13.21 26.94 -9.76
C THR A 217 -11.70 26.70 -9.77
N SER A 218 -10.93 27.50 -9.03
CA SER A 218 -9.50 27.25 -8.82
C SER A 218 -9.27 25.91 -8.15
N ARG A 219 -10.05 25.55 -7.12
CA ARG A 219 -10.01 24.22 -6.50
C ARG A 219 -10.44 23.12 -7.46
N LEU A 220 -11.32 23.36 -8.44
CA LEU A 220 -11.71 22.38 -9.47
C LEU A 220 -10.62 22.22 -10.54
N LEU A 221 -9.97 23.32 -10.92
CA LEU A 221 -8.81 23.30 -11.83
C LEU A 221 -7.58 22.69 -11.15
N LEU A 222 -7.50 22.75 -9.82
CA LEU A 222 -6.50 22.06 -9.00
C LEU A 222 -6.93 20.63 -8.60
N ARG A 223 -8.23 20.36 -8.44
CA ARG A 223 -8.80 19.03 -8.14
C ARG A 223 -8.77 18.23 -9.42
N HIS A 224 -8.02 17.15 -9.39
CA HIS A 224 -8.31 16.02 -10.26
C HIS A 224 -8.67 14.80 -9.42
N GLU A 225 -9.73 14.12 -9.86
CA GLU A 225 -10.07 12.78 -9.42
C GLU A 225 -8.85 11.88 -9.53
N GLU A 226 -8.80 10.82 -8.73
CA GLU A 226 -7.73 9.79 -8.67
C GLU A 226 -7.58 8.97 -9.97
N SER A 227 -7.60 9.64 -11.13
CA SER A 227 -7.47 9.15 -12.48
C SER A 227 -6.00 9.24 -12.89
N ARG A 228 -5.28 8.15 -12.65
CA ARG A 228 -3.93 7.91 -13.16
C ARG A 228 -3.91 8.02 -14.69
N GLY A 229 -3.21 9.00 -15.27
CA GLY A 229 -2.80 8.85 -16.67
C GLY A 229 -2.34 10.06 -17.47
N THR A 230 -2.52 11.30 -16.99
CA THR A 230 -2.16 12.50 -17.76
C THR A 230 -0.81 13.08 -17.35
N VAL A 231 -0.16 13.79 -18.26
CA VAL A 231 1.18 14.38 -18.03
C VAL A 231 1.15 15.49 -16.96
N SER A 232 0.00 16.12 -16.74
CA SER A 232 -0.24 17.06 -15.62
C SER A 232 -0.20 16.36 -14.25
N ASP A 233 -0.68 15.11 -14.14
CA ASP A 233 -0.64 14.31 -12.89
C ASP A 233 0.80 14.11 -12.39
N LEU A 234 1.77 14.08 -13.30
CA LEU A 234 3.17 13.74 -13.04
C LEU A 234 4.02 14.91 -12.52
N ALA A 235 3.73 16.14 -12.95
CA ALA A 235 4.37 17.35 -12.42
C ALA A 235 3.79 17.73 -11.05
N GLN A 236 2.51 17.43 -10.84
CA GLN A 236 1.76 17.77 -9.64
C GLN A 236 1.99 16.76 -8.50
N GLU A 237 2.33 15.50 -8.79
CA GLU A 237 2.88 14.61 -7.76
C GLU A 237 4.12 15.25 -7.10
N SER A 238 5.03 15.93 -7.82
CA SER A 238 6.19 16.53 -7.14
C SER A 238 5.86 17.68 -6.17
N ALA A 239 4.87 18.53 -6.48
CA ALA A 239 4.54 19.72 -5.67
C ALA A 239 3.34 19.50 -4.72
N GLY A 240 2.32 18.78 -5.19
CA GLY A 240 1.19 18.29 -4.41
C GLY A 240 1.57 17.14 -3.49
N LEU A 241 2.45 16.20 -3.89
CA LEU A 241 3.06 15.32 -2.89
C LEU A 241 3.98 16.13 -1.98
N ALA A 242 4.77 17.11 -2.43
CA ALA A 242 5.56 17.90 -1.47
C ALA A 242 4.69 18.60 -0.41
N GLN A 243 3.52 19.13 -0.80
CA GLN A 243 2.61 19.82 0.12
C GLN A 243 1.74 18.86 0.94
N GLU A 244 1.20 17.77 0.37
CA GLU A 244 0.54 16.71 1.14
C GLU A 244 1.55 15.96 2.04
N MET A 245 2.79 15.74 1.60
CA MET A 245 3.89 15.13 2.39
C MET A 245 4.40 16.05 3.50
N ALA A 246 4.32 17.37 3.32
CA ALA A 246 4.55 18.34 4.41
C ALA A 246 3.33 18.44 5.36
N THR A 247 2.15 18.01 4.91
CA THR A 247 0.94 17.98 5.72
C THR A 247 0.93 16.71 6.56
N SER A 248 1.35 16.84 7.82
CA SER A 248 1.27 15.76 8.80
C SER A 248 -0.19 15.36 9.07
N PHE A 249 -1.10 16.33 9.08
CA PHE A 249 -2.50 16.13 9.41
C PHE A 249 -3.41 17.16 8.71
N ALA A 250 -4.47 16.70 8.04
CA ALA A 250 -5.55 17.57 7.56
C ALA A 250 -6.88 16.81 7.40
N MET A 251 -8.00 17.50 7.65
CA MET A 251 -9.34 16.94 7.44
C MET A 251 -9.95 17.46 6.14
N GLY A 252 -10.56 16.57 5.36
CA GLY A 252 -11.33 16.96 4.18
C GLY A 252 -12.61 17.72 4.54
N PRO A 253 -13.35 18.26 3.57
CA PRO A 253 -14.66 18.86 3.83
C PRO A 253 -15.67 17.80 4.28
N GLY A 254 -16.77 18.24 4.89
CA GLY A 254 -17.77 17.31 5.40
C GLY A 254 -19.06 17.99 5.88
N PRO A 255 -20.25 17.39 5.69
CA PRO A 255 -21.48 17.88 6.28
C PRO A 255 -21.56 17.56 7.77
N ARG A 256 -22.24 18.42 8.53
CA ARG A 256 -22.64 18.10 9.91
C ARG A 256 -23.79 17.10 9.88
N ARG A 257 -23.71 16.05 10.70
CA ARG A 257 -24.74 15.02 10.87
C ARG A 257 -24.91 14.66 12.34
N PHE A 258 -26.04 14.07 12.68
CA PHE A 258 -26.30 13.52 14.01
C PHE A 258 -25.81 12.09 14.11
N LEU A 259 -25.17 11.76 15.24
CA LEU A 259 -24.69 10.43 15.58
C LEU A 259 -25.86 9.55 16.05
N SER A 260 -25.85 8.27 15.68
CA SER A 260 -26.79 7.28 16.23
C SER A 260 -26.55 7.06 17.73
N LEU A 261 -27.53 6.52 18.46
CA LEU A 261 -27.36 6.25 19.91
C LEU A 261 -26.15 5.34 20.19
N ASP A 262 -25.93 4.31 19.38
CA ASP A 262 -24.78 3.42 19.49
C ASP A 262 -23.45 4.18 19.29
N GLN A 263 -23.40 5.05 18.28
CA GLN A 263 -22.23 5.91 18.03
C GLN A 263 -21.99 6.90 19.16
N GLN A 264 -23.05 7.47 19.74
CA GLN A 264 -22.94 8.36 20.90
C GLN A 264 -22.38 7.61 22.11
N GLN A 265 -22.87 6.40 22.39
CA GLN A 265 -22.36 5.56 23.49
C GLN A 265 -20.88 5.20 23.31
N GLN A 266 -20.50 4.74 22.12
CA GLN A 266 -19.11 4.39 21.79
C GLN A 266 -18.19 5.62 21.87
N LEU A 267 -18.65 6.78 21.41
CA LEU A 267 -17.86 8.01 21.46
C LEU A 267 -17.74 8.55 22.89
N ILE A 268 -18.79 8.47 23.72
CA ILE A 268 -18.71 8.81 25.14
C ILE A 268 -17.65 7.95 25.85
N GLN A 269 -17.55 6.65 25.52
CA GLN A 269 -16.48 5.81 26.07
C GLN A 269 -15.08 6.32 25.67
N ALA A 270 -14.89 6.70 24.41
CA ALA A 270 -13.63 7.29 23.95
C ALA A 270 -13.30 8.60 24.71
N TYR A 271 -14.29 9.47 24.91
CA TYR A 271 -14.13 10.68 25.72
C TYR A 271 -13.78 10.37 27.18
N ARG A 272 -14.41 9.38 27.80
CA ARG A 272 -14.11 8.99 29.19
C ARG A 272 -12.69 8.45 29.34
N HIS A 273 -12.19 7.75 28.32
CA HIS A 273 -10.82 7.26 28.31
C HIS A 273 -9.81 8.41 28.16
N ALA A 274 -10.06 9.34 27.23
CA ALA A 274 -9.17 10.48 26.97
C ALA A 274 -9.26 11.58 28.05
N PHE A 275 -10.45 11.82 28.59
CA PHE A 275 -10.76 12.91 29.51
C PHE A 275 -11.62 12.41 30.69
N PRO A 276 -11.05 11.58 31.60
CA PRO A 276 -11.80 10.96 32.69
C PRO A 276 -12.41 11.96 33.68
N ALA A 277 -11.90 13.19 33.73
CA ALA A 277 -12.39 14.25 34.60
C ALA A 277 -13.72 14.88 34.15
N ILE A 278 -14.21 14.58 32.95
CA ILE A 278 -15.40 15.23 32.37
C ILE A 278 -16.58 14.25 32.42
N PRO A 279 -17.58 14.46 33.30
CA PRO A 279 -18.73 13.59 33.41
C PRO A 279 -19.70 13.82 32.23
N LEU A 280 -19.44 13.14 31.12
CA LEU A 280 -20.32 13.15 29.94
C LEU A 280 -21.46 12.15 30.09
N VAL A 281 -22.68 12.64 29.88
CA VAL A 281 -23.93 11.86 29.89
C VAL A 281 -24.70 12.06 28.60
N LEU A 282 -25.49 11.05 28.22
CA LEU A 282 -26.44 11.17 27.11
C LEU A 282 -27.57 12.12 27.50
N SER A 283 -28.17 12.78 26.51
CA SER A 283 -29.36 13.61 26.72
C SER A 283 -30.57 12.82 27.22
N THR A 284 -30.57 11.50 27.02
CA THR A 284 -31.61 10.57 27.47
C THR A 284 -31.35 9.95 28.84
N ASP A 285 -30.30 10.37 29.55
CA ASP A 285 -29.99 9.83 30.88
C ASP A 285 -31.08 10.24 31.89
N PRO A 286 -31.78 9.30 32.54
CA PRO A 286 -32.88 9.62 33.45
C PRO A 286 -32.42 10.25 34.77
N ASN A 287 -31.14 10.08 35.16
CA ASN A 287 -30.62 10.57 36.44
C ASN A 287 -29.22 11.22 36.27
N PRO A 288 -29.11 12.36 35.58
CA PRO A 288 -27.83 13.01 35.35
C PRO A 288 -27.26 13.61 36.65
N PRO A 289 -25.94 13.49 36.91
CA PRO A 289 -25.31 14.16 38.04
C PRO A 289 -25.38 15.70 37.90
N ARG A 290 -25.35 16.42 39.02
CA ARG A 290 -25.53 17.90 39.05
C ARG A 290 -24.50 18.69 38.22
N ASN A 291 -23.34 18.12 37.96
CA ASN A 291 -22.25 18.69 37.16
C ASN A 291 -22.07 18.00 35.80
N ALA A 292 -23.09 17.26 35.33
CA ALA A 292 -23.00 16.53 34.08
C ALA A 292 -22.93 17.46 32.87
N HIS A 293 -22.10 17.09 31.90
CA HIS A 293 -22.08 17.70 30.59
C HIS A 293 -22.88 16.81 29.63
N TYR A 294 -23.92 17.38 29.02
CA TYR A 294 -24.69 16.67 28.00
C TYR A 294 -23.86 16.49 26.74
N PHE A 295 -23.86 15.26 26.23
CA PHE A 295 -23.16 14.91 25.01
C PHE A 295 -23.75 15.63 23.80
N ASN A 296 -22.90 16.27 22.99
CA ASN A 296 -23.32 16.86 21.73
C ASN A 296 -23.55 15.75 20.70
N SER A 297 -24.78 15.59 20.21
CA SER A 297 -25.08 14.52 19.25
C SER A 297 -24.58 14.82 17.82
N GLY A 298 -24.13 16.04 17.53
CA GLY A 298 -23.71 16.45 16.19
C GLY A 298 -22.20 16.35 15.96
N ALA A 299 -21.80 15.71 14.85
CA ALA A 299 -20.43 15.63 14.39
C ALA A 299 -20.31 16.06 12.91
N ILE A 300 -19.13 16.51 12.49
CA ILE A 300 -18.83 16.77 11.06
C ILE A 300 -18.26 15.48 10.47
N HIS A 301 -18.85 14.98 9.39
CA HIS A 301 -18.43 13.75 8.72
C HIS A 301 -17.57 14.11 7.51
N HIS A 302 -16.29 13.82 7.57
CA HIS A 302 -15.33 14.22 6.55
C HIS A 302 -15.24 13.19 5.42
N GLU A 303 -15.07 13.69 4.19
CA GLU A 303 -14.86 12.84 3.01
C GLU A 303 -13.54 12.06 3.07
N TYR A 304 -12.52 12.64 3.71
CA TYR A 304 -11.20 12.05 3.87
C TYR A 304 -10.43 12.66 5.06
N LEU A 305 -9.36 11.98 5.45
CA LEU A 305 -8.30 12.44 6.34
C LEU A 305 -6.98 12.34 5.57
N VAL A 306 -6.08 13.32 5.72
CA VAL A 306 -4.67 13.18 5.33
C VAL A 306 -3.86 12.99 6.60
N LEU A 307 -3.13 11.88 6.66
CA LEU A 307 -2.24 11.54 7.77
C LEU A 307 -0.86 11.18 7.21
N HIS A 308 0.18 11.91 7.62
CA HIS A 308 1.56 11.78 7.12
C HIS A 308 1.65 11.76 5.58
N GLY A 309 0.91 12.66 4.93
CA GLY A 309 0.79 12.73 3.47
C GLY A 309 0.11 11.56 2.79
N ARG A 310 -0.64 10.74 3.54
CA ARG A 310 -1.48 9.66 2.99
C ARG A 310 -2.96 10.00 3.20
N ARG A 311 -3.69 10.05 2.09
CA ARG A 311 -5.14 10.20 2.13
C ARG A 311 -5.81 8.89 2.53
N ILE A 312 -6.62 8.95 3.58
CA ILE A 312 -7.48 7.88 4.09
C ILE A 312 -8.92 8.29 3.82
N THR A 313 -9.70 7.40 3.20
CA THR A 313 -11.11 7.66 2.88
C THR A 313 -12.02 6.61 3.53
N PRO A 314 -13.24 6.96 3.93
CA PRO A 314 -14.24 5.97 4.31
C PRO A 314 -14.55 5.01 3.16
N SER A 315 -14.75 3.74 3.46
CA SER A 315 -15.14 2.73 2.47
C SER A 315 -16.59 2.90 2.06
N ARG A 316 -16.86 2.61 0.78
CA ARG A 316 -18.22 2.56 0.20
C ARG A 316 -18.85 1.17 0.31
N PHE A 317 -18.09 0.17 0.74
CA PHE A 317 -18.52 -1.23 0.85
C PHE A 317 -19.00 -1.87 -0.46
N ASP A 318 -18.56 -1.34 -1.59
CA ASP A 318 -18.76 -1.86 -2.96
C ASP A 318 -17.74 -2.96 -3.33
N GLY A 319 -16.97 -3.45 -2.36
CA GLY A 319 -15.86 -4.37 -2.55
C GLY A 319 -14.51 -3.70 -2.81
N HIS A 320 -14.49 -2.40 -3.11
CA HIS A 320 -13.28 -1.62 -3.37
C HIS A 320 -12.93 -0.68 -2.20
N ALA A 321 -11.96 -1.09 -1.38
CA ALA A 321 -11.44 -0.29 -0.27
C ALA A 321 -10.09 0.36 -0.66
N SER A 322 -10.16 1.34 -1.56
CA SER A 322 -8.97 1.88 -2.24
C SER A 322 -8.10 2.79 -1.40
N ASN A 323 -8.53 3.26 -0.23
CA ASN A 323 -7.71 4.04 0.72
C ASN A 323 -8.21 3.86 2.17
N SER A 324 -9.04 2.85 2.41
CA SER A 324 -9.82 2.72 3.65
C SER A 324 -9.28 1.65 4.59
N ILE A 325 -8.22 0.94 4.23
CA ILE A 325 -7.67 -0.14 5.05
C ILE A 325 -6.51 0.40 5.88
N ILE A 326 -6.61 0.27 7.20
CA ILE A 326 -5.61 0.76 8.16
C ILE A 326 -5.13 -0.33 9.10
N GLN A 327 -3.99 -0.10 9.75
CA GLN A 327 -3.40 -0.96 10.76
C GLN A 327 -3.28 -0.24 12.10
N ARG A 328 -3.44 -0.99 13.18
CA ARG A 328 -3.23 -0.53 14.55
C ARG A 328 -2.66 -1.66 15.40
N ASN A 329 -1.75 -1.33 16.32
CA ASN A 329 -1.37 -2.24 17.39
C ASN A 329 -2.29 -1.99 18.59
N PHE A 330 -2.87 -3.06 19.14
CA PHE A 330 -3.75 -3.02 20.30
C PHE A 330 -3.51 -4.25 21.17
N ASN A 331 -3.27 -4.06 22.48
CA ASN A 331 -2.93 -5.14 23.42
C ASN A 331 -1.81 -6.07 22.92
N GLY A 332 -0.75 -5.50 22.36
CA GLY A 332 0.41 -6.25 21.84
C GLY A 332 0.15 -7.02 20.54
N ARG A 333 -1.01 -6.84 19.89
CA ARG A 333 -1.37 -7.52 18.63
C ARG A 333 -1.66 -6.53 17.52
N ARG A 334 -1.30 -6.89 16.29
CA ARG A 334 -1.60 -6.08 15.09
C ARG A 334 -2.97 -6.43 14.52
N TYR A 335 -3.81 -5.41 14.37
CA TYR A 335 -5.12 -5.47 13.77
C TYR A 335 -5.15 -4.70 12.45
N VAL A 336 -5.97 -5.17 11.53
CA VAL A 336 -6.27 -4.49 10.26
C VAL A 336 -7.77 -4.28 10.20
N GLY A 337 -8.18 -3.09 9.78
CA GLY A 337 -9.58 -2.72 9.72
C GLY A 337 -9.89 -1.84 8.53
N GLU A 338 -11.18 -1.72 8.24
CA GLU A 338 -11.71 -0.89 7.19
C GLU A 338 -12.43 0.32 7.79
N VAL A 339 -11.98 1.51 7.40
CA VAL A 339 -12.53 2.80 7.83
C VAL A 339 -13.93 2.93 7.27
N MET A 340 -14.90 3.13 8.15
CA MET A 340 -16.31 3.32 7.83
C MET A 340 -16.71 4.78 7.83
N VAL A 341 -16.09 5.57 8.71
CA VAL A 341 -16.41 6.99 8.88
C VAL A 341 -15.19 7.73 9.41
N ILE A 342 -15.07 8.99 9.02
CA ILE A 342 -14.08 9.93 9.55
C ILE A 342 -14.88 11.12 10.06
N LEU A 343 -14.65 11.53 11.30
CA LEU A 343 -15.43 12.60 11.92
C LEU A 343 -14.59 13.54 12.77
N SER A 344 -15.02 14.79 12.86
CA SER A 344 -14.63 15.69 13.93
C SER A 344 -15.82 15.95 14.83
N HIS A 345 -15.58 15.88 16.13
CA HIS A 345 -16.58 16.06 17.17
C HIS A 345 -16.13 17.15 18.12
N THR A 346 -16.99 18.14 18.34
CA THR A 346 -16.75 19.24 19.29
C THR A 346 -17.69 19.10 20.47
N GLN A 347 -17.14 18.91 21.66
CA GLN A 347 -17.88 18.80 22.91
C GLN A 347 -17.71 20.08 23.75
N PRO A 348 -18.79 20.84 24.01
CA PRO A 348 -18.78 21.91 24.99
C PRO A 348 -18.60 21.35 26.41
N THR A 349 -17.69 21.95 27.18
CA THR A 349 -17.33 21.57 28.56
C THR A 349 -17.41 22.75 29.52
N GLY A 350 -17.82 23.93 29.03
CA GLY A 350 -18.02 25.15 29.81
C GLY A 350 -18.41 26.30 28.88
N PRO A 351 -18.60 27.53 29.41
CA PRO A 351 -19.02 28.70 28.62
C PRO A 351 -18.09 29.00 27.43
N ASP A 352 -16.77 28.87 27.64
CA ASP A 352 -15.74 29.15 26.63
C ASP A 352 -14.76 27.97 26.43
N LYS A 353 -15.12 26.78 26.91
CA LYS A 353 -14.26 25.59 26.81
C LYS A 353 -14.90 24.53 25.94
N THR A 354 -14.25 24.22 24.83
CA THR A 354 -14.63 23.14 23.93
C THR A 354 -13.48 22.16 23.78
N ILE A 355 -13.81 20.89 23.68
CA ILE A 355 -12.87 19.84 23.31
C ILE A 355 -13.21 19.42 21.89
N GLN A 356 -12.20 19.38 21.02
CA GLN A 356 -12.33 18.85 19.68
C GLN A 356 -11.57 17.53 19.57
N LEU A 357 -12.25 16.49 19.09
CA LEU A 357 -11.65 15.22 18.75
C LEU A 357 -11.81 14.94 17.25
N TYR A 358 -10.77 14.37 16.67
CA TYR A 358 -10.80 13.78 15.33
C TYR A 358 -10.77 12.27 15.50
N LEU A 359 -11.70 11.57 14.87
CA LEU A 359 -11.89 10.14 15.07
C LEU A 359 -12.16 9.43 13.76
N LEU A 360 -11.74 8.18 13.69
CA LEU A 360 -12.13 7.26 12.63
C LEU A 360 -12.98 6.16 13.25
N GLY A 361 -14.11 5.83 12.65
CA GLY A 361 -14.89 4.64 12.97
C GLY A 361 -14.45 3.49 12.07
N VAL A 362 -14.02 2.38 12.66
CA VAL A 362 -13.37 1.27 11.94
C VAL A 362 -14.03 -0.05 12.29
N ARG A 363 -14.26 -0.87 11.26
CA ARG A 363 -14.60 -2.28 11.42
C ARG A 363 -13.34 -3.12 11.32
N TRP A 364 -13.02 -3.85 12.37
CA TRP A 364 -11.80 -4.67 12.45
C TRP A 364 -12.02 -6.04 11.82
N PHE A 365 -11.05 -6.52 11.04
CA PHE A 365 -11.13 -7.84 10.40
C PHE A 365 -10.97 -8.97 11.42
N ARG A 366 -11.68 -10.09 11.20
CA ARG A 366 -11.51 -11.31 11.99
C ARG A 366 -10.35 -12.14 11.45
N ARG A 367 -9.42 -12.52 12.34
CA ARG A 367 -8.24 -13.33 11.99
C ARG A 367 -8.66 -14.68 11.39
N ALA A 368 -8.00 -15.11 10.32
CA ALA A 368 -8.15 -16.46 9.80
C ALA A 368 -7.13 -17.41 10.44
N SER A 369 -7.48 -18.68 10.56
CA SER A 369 -6.51 -19.75 10.80
C SER A 369 -5.81 -20.03 9.47
N PHE A 370 -4.53 -19.70 9.39
CA PHE A 370 -3.69 -19.88 8.20
C PHE A 370 -2.27 -20.20 8.67
N ASP A 371 -1.57 -21.08 7.97
CA ASP A 371 -0.16 -21.38 8.27
C ASP A 371 0.71 -20.19 7.83
N THR A 372 1.30 -19.50 8.81
CA THR A 372 2.16 -18.34 8.57
C THR A 372 3.64 -18.65 8.67
N SER A 373 4.01 -19.92 8.87
CA SER A 373 5.41 -20.33 9.04
C SER A 373 6.36 -19.80 7.95
N PRO A 374 5.96 -19.67 6.66
CA PRO A 374 6.86 -19.08 5.65
C PRO A 374 7.22 -17.62 5.91
N TRP A 375 6.42 -16.86 6.66
CA TRP A 375 6.61 -15.42 6.91
C TRP A 375 7.16 -15.10 8.29
N ASP A 376 7.22 -16.06 9.22
CA ASP A 376 7.59 -15.82 10.61
C ASP A 376 9.02 -15.24 10.77
N GLY A 377 9.92 -15.57 9.83
CA GLY A 377 11.28 -15.03 9.76
C GLY A 377 11.39 -13.61 9.18
N TYR A 378 10.28 -13.03 8.71
CA TYR A 378 10.25 -11.78 7.94
C TYR A 378 9.16 -10.81 8.43
N PRO A 379 9.21 -10.36 9.69
CA PRO A 379 8.18 -9.50 10.28
C PRO A 379 7.97 -8.16 9.54
N GLU A 380 8.98 -7.67 8.81
CA GLU A 380 8.96 -6.44 8.00
C GLU A 380 7.95 -6.48 6.85
N LEU A 381 7.57 -7.69 6.42
CA LEU A 381 6.58 -7.89 5.36
C LEU A 381 5.15 -7.59 5.86
N GLU A 382 4.92 -7.72 7.16
CA GLU A 382 3.64 -7.42 7.81
C GLU A 382 2.45 -8.19 7.18
N VAL A 383 2.68 -9.45 6.81
CA VAL A 383 1.69 -10.31 6.17
C VAL A 383 0.74 -10.90 7.20
N LEU A 384 -0.56 -10.66 7.04
CA LEU A 384 -1.61 -11.16 7.94
C LEU A 384 -2.80 -11.70 7.14
N PHE A 385 -3.46 -12.72 7.68
CA PHE A 385 -4.59 -13.40 7.03
C PHE A 385 -5.90 -13.23 7.83
N TRP A 386 -6.99 -13.03 7.08
CA TRP A 386 -8.30 -12.68 7.62
C TRP A 386 -9.39 -13.48 6.93
N LYS A 387 -10.43 -13.80 7.69
CA LYS A 387 -11.61 -14.45 7.13
C LYS A 387 -12.33 -13.47 6.19
N PHE A 388 -12.75 -13.97 5.03
CA PHE A 388 -13.38 -13.13 4.03
C PHE A 388 -14.71 -12.58 4.52
N ASN A 389 -14.83 -11.24 4.52
CA ASN A 389 -16.05 -10.53 4.92
C ASN A 389 -16.54 -10.84 6.35
N GLU A 390 -15.64 -11.24 7.25
CA GLU A 390 -15.93 -11.39 8.68
C GLU A 390 -15.21 -10.31 9.49
N TYR A 391 -15.94 -9.69 10.41
CA TYR A 391 -15.46 -8.60 11.25
C TYR A 391 -15.60 -8.97 12.73
N LEU A 392 -14.79 -8.31 13.57
CA LEU A 392 -14.89 -8.38 15.02
C LEU A 392 -16.08 -7.53 15.51
N ASN A 393 -16.64 -7.92 16.65
CA ASN A 393 -17.56 -7.05 17.38
C ASN A 393 -16.76 -6.22 18.39
N PRO A 394 -16.58 -4.90 18.17
CA PRO A 394 -15.74 -4.05 19.01
C PRO A 394 -16.22 -3.95 20.47
N ASP A 395 -17.48 -4.25 20.76
CA ASP A 395 -18.01 -4.24 22.13
C ASP A 395 -17.61 -5.51 22.92
N ARG A 396 -17.10 -6.55 22.25
CA ARG A 396 -16.76 -7.84 22.84
C ARG A 396 -15.29 -8.23 22.67
N GLU A 397 -14.70 -7.89 21.53
CA GLU A 397 -13.37 -8.36 21.14
C GLU A 397 -12.66 -7.38 20.20
N GLY A 398 -11.32 -7.34 20.31
CA GLY A 398 -10.49 -6.49 19.47
C GLY A 398 -10.44 -5.03 19.90
N PRO A 399 -9.95 -4.14 19.03
CA PRO A 399 -9.87 -2.71 19.31
C PRO A 399 -11.26 -2.05 19.28
N PRO A 400 -11.42 -0.89 19.95
CA PRO A 400 -12.68 -0.14 19.93
C PRO A 400 -13.05 0.31 18.51
N PHE A 401 -14.34 0.60 18.30
CA PHE A 401 -14.85 1.09 17.00
C PHE A 401 -14.22 2.43 16.62
N PHE A 402 -14.18 3.38 17.56
CA PHE A 402 -13.51 4.65 17.36
C PHE A 402 -12.03 4.58 17.73
N LEU A 403 -11.19 5.19 16.90
CA LEU A 403 -9.79 5.43 17.20
C LEU A 403 -9.40 6.87 16.86
N LEU A 404 -8.36 7.36 17.53
CA LEU A 404 -7.72 8.62 17.19
C LEU A 404 -6.77 8.42 15.99
N PRO A 405 -6.58 9.44 15.13
CA PRO A 405 -5.63 9.41 14.03
C PRO A 405 -4.23 8.96 14.43
N ASP A 406 -3.73 9.42 15.58
CA ASP A 406 -2.37 9.09 16.07
C ASP A 406 -2.21 7.62 16.48
N GLU A 407 -3.32 6.88 16.63
CA GLU A 407 -3.29 5.44 16.91
C GLU A 407 -3.17 4.59 15.63
N ILE A 408 -3.21 5.22 14.45
CA ILE A 408 -3.02 4.57 13.16
C ILE A 408 -1.55 4.34 12.93
N LEU A 409 -1.17 3.07 12.76
CA LEU A 409 0.20 2.72 12.40
C LEU A 409 0.49 3.05 10.93
N SER A 410 -0.40 2.61 10.03
CA SER A 410 -0.31 2.87 8.59
C SER A 410 -1.58 2.43 7.85
N GLN A 411 -1.64 2.68 6.54
CA GLN A 411 -2.53 1.93 5.65
C GLN A 411 -2.02 0.49 5.43
N ALA A 412 -2.88 -0.40 4.93
CA ALA A 412 -2.48 -1.71 4.45
C ALA A 412 -3.04 -2.02 3.06
N ALA A 413 -2.28 -2.82 2.32
CA ALA A 413 -2.71 -3.49 1.11
C ALA A 413 -3.58 -4.71 1.48
N ARG A 414 -4.67 -4.94 0.75
CA ARG A 414 -5.53 -6.12 0.90
C ARG A 414 -5.66 -6.84 -0.45
N LEU A 415 -5.36 -8.13 -0.46
CA LEU A 415 -5.56 -9.06 -1.55
C LEU A 415 -6.67 -10.04 -1.19
N THR A 416 -7.47 -10.45 -2.18
CA THR A 416 -8.42 -11.55 -2.04
C THR A 416 -7.80 -12.78 -2.68
N LEU A 417 -7.55 -13.79 -1.87
CA LEU A 417 -7.04 -15.08 -2.31
C LEU A 417 -8.22 -16.03 -2.56
N LEU A 418 -8.12 -16.79 -3.65
CA LEU A 418 -9.03 -17.88 -3.98
C LEU A 418 -8.27 -19.18 -3.69
N THR A 419 -8.57 -19.86 -2.60
CA THR A 419 -8.00 -21.19 -2.38
C THR A 419 -8.80 -22.21 -3.18
N PRO A 420 -8.15 -23.02 -4.03
CA PRO A 420 -8.81 -24.16 -4.65
C PRO A 420 -9.30 -25.11 -3.54
N SER A 421 -10.52 -25.64 -3.66
CA SER A 421 -10.85 -26.88 -2.96
C SER A 421 -9.93 -27.96 -3.54
N LYS A 422 -9.15 -28.64 -2.71
CA LYS A 422 -8.22 -29.72 -3.09
C LYS A 422 -8.71 -30.48 -4.34
N HIS A 423 -7.97 -30.42 -5.44
CA HIS A 423 -8.25 -31.24 -6.61
C HIS A 423 -8.07 -32.72 -6.25
N HIS A 424 -9.06 -33.53 -6.59
CA HIS A 424 -8.93 -34.97 -6.73
C HIS A 424 -8.34 -35.22 -8.12
N ASN A 425 -7.20 -35.90 -8.15
CA ASN A 425 -6.48 -36.51 -9.30
C ASN A 425 -6.73 -35.93 -10.70
N ASP A 426 -5.70 -35.29 -11.25
CA ASP A 426 -5.54 -35.04 -12.68
C ASP A 426 -5.35 -36.36 -13.43
N ASP A 427 -6.40 -36.85 -14.07
CA ASP A 427 -6.29 -37.76 -15.23
C ASP A 427 -7.34 -37.49 -16.33
N ASP A 428 -8.25 -36.52 -16.16
CA ASP A 428 -9.26 -36.21 -17.18
C ASP A 428 -9.14 -34.75 -17.67
N GLU A 429 -8.31 -34.55 -18.70
CA GLU A 429 -8.24 -33.31 -19.48
C GLU A 429 -9.44 -33.13 -20.42
N THR A 430 -10.58 -33.78 -20.16
CA THR A 430 -11.79 -33.64 -20.96
C THR A 430 -13.05 -33.58 -20.09
N LEU A 431 -13.78 -32.47 -20.23
CA LEU A 431 -15.19 -32.28 -19.85
C LEU A 431 -15.52 -32.10 -18.36
N LEU A 432 -15.16 -30.95 -17.78
CA LEU A 432 -15.94 -30.37 -16.67
C LEU A 432 -16.05 -28.85 -16.81
N ALA A 433 -16.84 -28.43 -17.80
CA ALA A 433 -17.56 -27.17 -17.69
C ALA A 433 -18.75 -27.39 -16.72
N ASP A 434 -19.00 -26.40 -15.87
CA ASP A 434 -20.30 -26.16 -15.21
C ASP A 434 -20.63 -26.87 -13.88
N GLN A 435 -19.71 -26.87 -12.90
CA GLN A 435 -20.13 -26.79 -11.49
C GLN A 435 -19.32 -25.76 -10.68
N PRO A 436 -19.96 -24.80 -9.98
CA PRO A 436 -19.27 -23.85 -9.12
C PRO A 436 -18.81 -24.56 -7.85
N ASN A 437 -17.59 -25.10 -7.88
CA ASN A 437 -16.92 -25.55 -6.67
C ASN A 437 -16.74 -24.32 -5.76
N PRO A 438 -17.24 -24.29 -4.51
CA PRO A 438 -17.21 -23.09 -3.69
C PRO A 438 -15.76 -22.77 -3.30
N GLN A 439 -15.10 -21.96 -4.12
CA GLN A 439 -13.78 -21.42 -3.84
C GLN A 439 -13.83 -20.66 -2.52
N ARG A 440 -13.08 -21.14 -1.53
CA ARG A 440 -12.99 -20.45 -0.24
C ARG A 440 -12.17 -19.17 -0.45
N LYS A 441 -12.80 -18.04 -0.16
CA LYS A 441 -12.14 -16.73 -0.20
C LYS A 441 -11.46 -16.45 1.14
N ILE A 442 -10.25 -15.93 1.08
CA ILE A 442 -9.49 -15.45 2.24
C ILE A 442 -8.94 -14.07 1.90
N TRP A 443 -8.86 -13.18 2.89
CA TRP A 443 -8.13 -11.93 2.72
C TRP A 443 -6.71 -12.07 3.26
N ALA A 444 -5.74 -11.63 2.48
CA ALA A 444 -4.37 -11.42 2.92
C ALA A 444 -4.08 -9.93 2.90
N THR A 445 -3.32 -9.45 3.87
CA THR A 445 -2.90 -8.05 3.93
C THR A 445 -1.41 -7.95 4.09
N CYS A 446 -0.81 -6.97 3.42
CA CYS A 446 0.57 -6.56 3.63
C CYS A 446 0.52 -5.13 4.19
N GLY A 447 1.19 -4.91 5.32
CA GLY A 447 1.28 -3.59 5.92
C GLY A 447 2.12 -2.61 5.10
N LEU A 448 1.96 -1.32 5.36
CA LEU A 448 2.69 -0.26 4.65
C LEU A 448 3.35 0.69 5.66
N THR A 449 3.74 0.18 6.83
CA THR A 449 4.28 0.97 7.94
C THR A 449 5.54 1.72 7.54
N LYS A 450 6.45 1.06 6.81
CA LYS A 450 7.70 1.66 6.35
C LYS A 450 7.49 2.74 5.25
N ASP A 451 6.31 2.84 4.66
CA ASP A 451 5.96 3.88 3.67
C ASP A 451 5.33 5.15 4.30
N VAL A 452 5.24 5.20 5.63
CA VAL A 452 4.77 6.34 6.42
C VAL A 452 5.97 7.15 6.91
N ILE A 453 5.87 8.48 6.86
CA ILE A 453 6.89 9.36 7.44
C ILE A 453 6.70 9.32 8.95
N VAL A 454 7.55 8.56 9.65
CA VAL A 454 7.74 8.73 11.09
C VAL A 454 8.84 9.78 11.23
N MET A 455 8.44 11.00 11.58
CA MET A 455 9.37 12.05 12.03
C MET A 455 9.67 11.86 13.51
#